data_AF-A0AA38CQR9-F1
#
_entry.id   AF-A0AA38CQR9-F1
#
_cell.length_a   1.000
_cell.length_b   1.000
_cell.length_c   1.000
_cell.angle_alpha   90.00
_cell.angle_beta   90.00
_cell.angle_gamma   90.00
#
_symmetry.space_group_name_H-M   'P 1'
#
loop_
_entity.id
_entity.type
_entity.pdbx_description
1 polymer ?
#
loop_
_entity_poly.entity_id
_entity_poly.type
_entity_poly.pdbx_seq_one_letter_code
_entity_poly.pdbx_strand_id
1 'polypeptide(L)'
;MSKPVQNGGFRGAKPHNRASKEEGKILSQAFRSEGDHEDEDDKKSSNTHQAMKNNKVFKGFFESLEPLSLKVINNEEWGCPACKGGGARANARYKGMQSLIEHAKTTKFWNGRLHQKFVKVLEEEVKTRGIACSVVQHVYGKWLGLENVYSEHEIVWPPMVVIQNTNFGPSNNQQKVMGMGTTELLECFKQYKPTKAKYASGPKGHCGVSLLVFDDSTLGYLEADYLHKHFLKDKRGRDDWDSFGMTNQHSSGKRILYGYMATSEDIDNFNKYSTKAKVKYDMVPYQSKVIQQVKKMEGDSQKVVWLETKIVEDQERTKHLEEKINQMAEHMHIQREDMNNFMRKAMECEENCRKG
;
A
#
# COMPACT_ATOMS: atom_id res chain seq x y z
N MET A 1 -32.66 69.23 1.67
CA MET A 1 -33.80 68.43 2.18
C MET A 1 -33.29 67.44 3.21
N SER A 2 -33.80 67.60 4.43
CA SER A 2 -33.92 66.70 5.59
C SER A 2 -32.83 65.69 5.95
N LYS A 3 -32.32 65.87 7.18
CA LYS A 3 -31.56 64.92 8.03
C LYS A 3 -32.54 63.93 8.77
N PRO A 4 -32.20 63.30 9.93
CA PRO A 4 -31.88 61.87 10.11
C PRO A 4 -32.70 61.18 11.26
N VAL A 5 -32.49 59.89 11.57
CA VAL A 5 -32.79 59.23 12.88
C VAL A 5 -31.96 57.92 12.94
N GLN A 6 -30.97 57.64 13.80
CA GLN A 6 -30.80 57.51 15.27
C GLN A 6 -31.43 56.27 15.99
N ASN A 7 -30.51 55.39 16.43
CA ASN A 7 -30.35 54.76 17.76
C ASN A 7 -31.39 53.86 18.46
N GLY A 8 -30.83 52.78 19.02
CA GLY A 8 -31.26 52.02 20.21
C GLY A 8 -30.70 50.58 20.12
N GLY A 9 -29.78 50.04 20.93
CA GLY A 9 -29.38 50.30 22.31
C GLY A 9 -29.94 49.19 23.22
N PHE A 10 -29.09 48.29 23.73
CA PHE A 10 -28.97 47.85 25.15
C PHE A 10 -28.26 46.47 25.33
N ARG A 11 -27.18 46.49 26.14
CA ARG A 11 -26.76 45.60 27.26
C ARG A 11 -26.80 44.07 27.05
N GLY A 12 -25.80 43.24 27.37
CA GLY A 12 -24.65 43.35 28.26
C GLY A 12 -24.70 42.21 29.29
N ALA A 13 -23.75 41.26 29.26
CA ALA A 13 -23.34 40.43 30.41
C ALA A 13 -22.09 39.58 30.08
N LYS A 14 -20.99 39.85 30.78
CA LYS A 14 -19.83 38.96 30.96
C LYS A 14 -20.09 38.07 32.19
N PRO A 15 -19.42 36.91 32.32
CA PRO A 15 -19.05 36.41 33.63
C PRO A 15 -17.54 36.48 33.87
N HIS A 16 -17.23 36.82 35.10
CA HIS A 16 -15.92 37.06 35.70
C HIS A 16 -15.14 35.77 35.99
N ASN A 17 -13.81 35.90 35.92
CA ASN A 17 -12.80 35.05 36.56
C ASN A 17 -13.09 34.82 38.06
N ARG A 18 -12.76 33.61 38.54
CA ARG A 18 -12.18 33.46 39.89
C ARG A 18 -11.23 32.27 39.93
N ALA A 19 -9.94 32.58 39.94
CA ALA A 19 -8.90 31.68 40.40
C ALA A 19 -8.93 31.61 41.93
N SER A 20 -8.71 30.41 42.49
CA SER A 20 -8.21 30.21 43.84
C SER A 20 -7.14 29.12 43.78
N LYS A 21 -5.93 29.53 44.17
CA LYS A 21 -4.75 28.73 44.48
C LYS A 21 -4.80 28.38 45.99
N GLU A 22 -3.87 27.52 46.42
CA GLU A 22 -3.60 27.05 47.82
C GLU A 22 -4.49 25.87 48.26
N GLU A 23 -4.02 24.74 48.80
CA GLU A 23 -2.78 24.22 49.44
C GLU A 23 -2.85 22.67 49.28
N GLY A 24 -1.81 21.85 49.19
CA GLY A 24 -0.80 21.58 50.22
C GLY A 24 -0.68 20.07 50.48
N LYS A 25 0.42 19.47 49.98
CA LYS A 25 1.27 18.42 50.59
C LYS A 25 0.73 17.03 51.06
N ILE A 26 1.42 16.02 50.51
CA ILE A 26 1.98 14.78 51.13
C ILE A 26 1.02 13.59 51.38
N LEU A 27 1.21 12.49 50.65
CA LEU A 27 1.88 11.31 51.20
C LEU A 27 2.36 10.33 50.12
N SER A 28 3.66 10.07 50.19
CA SER A 28 4.39 8.95 49.61
C SER A 28 3.85 7.61 50.08
N GLN A 29 3.72 6.63 49.18
CA GLN A 29 4.15 5.27 49.49
C GLN A 29 4.41 4.47 48.21
N ALA A 30 5.70 4.29 47.95
CA ALA A 30 6.18 3.15 47.20
C ALA A 30 6.16 1.94 48.16
N PHE A 31 5.52 0.86 47.75
CA PHE A 31 5.84 -0.50 48.19
C PHE A 31 5.96 -1.36 46.94
N ARG A 32 7.17 -1.88 46.71
CA ARG A 32 7.44 -3.03 45.85
C ARG A 32 7.00 -4.29 46.60
N SER A 33 6.39 -5.26 45.92
CA SER A 33 6.98 -6.59 45.75
C SER A 33 6.13 -7.43 44.81
N GLU A 34 6.84 -8.18 43.98
CA GLU A 34 6.39 -9.14 42.97
C GLU A 34 5.53 -10.28 43.55
N GLY A 35 4.69 -10.84 42.70
CA GLY A 35 3.95 -12.07 42.96
C GLY A 35 3.31 -12.55 41.66
N ASP A 36 3.93 -13.54 41.05
CA ASP A 36 3.48 -14.30 39.89
C ASP A 36 2.01 -14.72 39.98
N HIS A 37 1.28 -14.55 38.87
CA HIS A 37 0.18 -15.45 38.54
C HIS A 37 0.02 -15.49 37.02
N GLU A 38 0.88 -16.30 36.40
CA GLU A 38 0.53 -16.94 35.15
C GLU A 38 -0.49 -18.06 35.42
N ASP A 39 -1.32 -18.28 34.40
CA ASP A 39 -1.99 -19.51 34.04
C ASP A 39 -3.47 -19.78 34.42
N GLU A 40 -4.16 -20.18 33.33
CA GLU A 40 -5.27 -21.12 33.24
C GLU A 40 -6.71 -20.61 33.37
N ASP A 41 -7.25 -20.04 32.28
CA ASP A 41 -8.69 -20.18 32.01
C ASP A 41 -9.12 -20.29 30.52
N ASP A 42 -8.18 -20.41 29.56
CA ASP A 42 -8.54 -20.50 28.13
C ASP A 42 -8.69 -21.93 27.58
N LYS A 43 -8.29 -22.97 28.32
CA LYS A 43 -8.37 -24.38 27.83
C LYS A 43 -9.70 -25.08 28.11
N LYS A 44 -10.57 -24.51 28.94
CA LYS A 44 -11.87 -25.15 29.29
C LYS A 44 -12.94 -24.96 28.21
N SER A 45 -12.87 -23.90 27.40
CA SER A 45 -13.89 -23.58 26.38
C SER A 45 -13.74 -24.36 25.07
N SER A 46 -12.50 -24.74 24.70
CA SER A 46 -12.22 -25.39 23.42
C SER A 46 -12.74 -26.85 23.36
N ASN A 47 -12.56 -27.61 24.46
CA ASN A 47 -13.09 -28.97 24.57
C ASN A 47 -14.63 -29.02 24.53
N THR A 48 -15.30 -28.00 25.07
CA THR A 48 -16.78 -27.91 25.00
C THR A 48 -17.27 -27.58 23.59
N HIS A 49 -16.59 -26.69 22.86
CA HIS A 49 -16.99 -26.29 21.51
C HIS A 49 -16.85 -27.45 20.49
N GLN A 50 -15.73 -28.19 20.54
CA GLN A 50 -15.52 -29.34 19.65
C GLN A 50 -16.47 -30.51 19.98
N ALA A 51 -16.79 -30.72 21.26
CA ALA A 51 -17.83 -31.68 21.66
C ALA A 51 -19.23 -31.26 21.18
N MET A 52 -19.52 -29.96 21.11
CA MET A 52 -20.81 -29.45 20.62
C MET A 52 -20.95 -29.53 19.09
N LYS A 53 -19.86 -29.38 18.33
CA LYS A 53 -19.83 -29.64 16.87
C LYS A 53 -20.16 -31.11 16.54
N ASN A 54 -19.69 -32.03 17.38
CA ASN A 54 -19.90 -33.47 17.23
C ASN A 54 -21.31 -33.96 17.61
N ASN A 55 -22.27 -33.05 17.81
CA ASN A 55 -23.67 -33.42 17.96
C ASN A 55 -24.18 -34.15 16.71
N LYS A 56 -24.89 -35.28 16.89
CA LYS A 56 -25.44 -36.11 15.80
C LYS A 56 -26.21 -35.30 14.74
N VAL A 57 -26.83 -34.18 15.13
CA VAL A 57 -27.62 -33.33 14.22
C VAL A 57 -26.74 -32.33 13.43
N PHE A 58 -25.67 -31.80 14.04
CA PHE A 58 -24.86 -30.71 13.46
C PHE A 58 -23.54 -31.18 12.83
N LYS A 59 -23.06 -32.38 13.19
CA LYS A 59 -21.76 -32.91 12.79
C LYS A 59 -21.52 -32.81 11.29
N GLY A 60 -22.42 -33.37 10.47
CA GLY A 60 -22.25 -33.32 9.01
C GLY A 60 -22.30 -31.91 8.40
N PHE A 61 -22.93 -30.95 9.07
CA PHE A 61 -22.91 -29.54 8.65
C PHE A 61 -21.53 -28.92 8.93
N PHE A 62 -20.99 -29.09 10.14
CA PHE A 62 -19.68 -28.53 10.50
C PHE A 62 -18.51 -29.21 9.78
N GLU A 63 -18.60 -30.52 9.48
CA GLU A 63 -17.65 -31.23 8.62
C GLU A 63 -17.64 -30.65 7.21
N SER A 64 -18.81 -30.32 6.65
CA SER A 64 -18.87 -29.67 5.32
C SER A 64 -18.32 -28.25 5.32
N LEU A 65 -18.29 -27.59 6.49
CA LEU A 65 -17.74 -26.24 6.63
C LEU A 65 -16.23 -26.23 6.84
N GLU A 66 -15.66 -27.24 7.49
CA GLU A 66 -14.23 -27.33 7.81
C GLU A 66 -13.28 -27.02 6.64
N PRO A 67 -13.49 -27.55 5.40
CA PRO A 67 -12.59 -27.25 4.28
C PRO A 67 -12.84 -25.90 3.60
N LEU A 68 -13.90 -25.17 3.94
CA LEU A 68 -14.32 -23.97 3.20
C LEU A 68 -13.79 -22.67 3.83
N SER A 69 -13.38 -21.74 2.95
CA SER A 69 -12.97 -20.39 3.36
C SER A 69 -14.19 -19.52 3.70
N LEU A 70 -14.01 -18.50 4.56
CA LEU A 70 -15.09 -17.58 4.93
C LEU A 70 -15.73 -16.85 3.73
N LYS A 71 -14.95 -16.58 2.67
CA LYS A 71 -15.46 -15.96 1.44
C LYS A 71 -16.46 -16.88 0.72
N VAL A 72 -16.17 -18.19 0.66
CA VAL A 72 -17.08 -19.19 0.10
C VAL A 72 -18.30 -19.35 1.01
N ILE A 73 -18.07 -19.49 2.31
CA ILE A 73 -19.11 -19.67 3.33
C ILE A 73 -20.14 -18.52 3.31
N ASN A 74 -19.73 -17.27 3.13
CA ASN A 74 -20.65 -16.14 3.11
C ASN A 74 -21.44 -16.00 1.80
N ASN A 75 -20.94 -16.55 0.69
CA ASN A 75 -21.57 -16.44 -0.62
C ASN A 75 -22.47 -17.64 -0.97
N GLU A 76 -22.26 -18.78 -0.31
CA GLU A 76 -23.06 -19.99 -0.51
C GLU A 76 -24.40 -19.98 0.25
N GLU A 77 -25.27 -20.90 -0.16
CA GLU A 77 -26.59 -21.11 0.42
C GLU A 77 -26.64 -22.34 1.33
N TRP A 78 -26.91 -22.09 2.61
CA TRP A 78 -26.86 -23.06 3.69
C TRP A 78 -28.25 -23.51 4.14
N GLY A 79 -28.43 -24.81 4.33
CA GLY A 79 -29.62 -25.36 4.98
C GLY A 79 -29.45 -25.39 6.50
N CYS A 80 -30.54 -25.19 7.25
CA CYS A 80 -30.49 -25.30 8.72
C CYS A 80 -30.55 -26.77 9.17
N PRO A 81 -29.49 -27.32 9.80
CA PRO A 81 -29.50 -28.71 10.27
C PRO A 81 -30.52 -28.95 11.39
N ALA A 82 -30.88 -27.92 12.18
CA ALA A 82 -31.89 -28.01 13.23
C ALA A 82 -33.35 -28.08 12.69
N CYS A 83 -33.55 -27.74 11.41
CA CYS A 83 -34.85 -27.83 10.72
C CYS A 83 -35.10 -29.18 10.03
N LYS A 84 -34.13 -30.12 10.04
CA LYS A 84 -34.31 -31.44 9.41
C LYS A 84 -35.56 -32.14 9.98
N GLY A 85 -36.50 -32.51 9.10
CA GLY A 85 -37.77 -33.16 9.43
C GLY A 85 -39.00 -32.23 9.57
N GLY A 86 -38.85 -30.91 9.42
CA GLY A 86 -39.93 -29.92 9.58
C GLY A 86 -40.69 -29.54 8.29
N GLY A 87 -40.92 -30.48 7.37
CA GLY A 87 -41.63 -30.23 6.11
C GLY A 87 -40.97 -29.16 5.23
N ALA A 88 -41.75 -28.22 4.67
CA ALA A 88 -41.26 -27.20 3.72
C ALA A 88 -40.07 -26.36 4.22
N ARG A 89 -39.92 -26.18 5.54
CA ARG A 89 -38.81 -25.42 6.15
C ARG A 89 -37.50 -26.20 6.25
N ALA A 90 -37.53 -27.53 6.11
CA ALA A 90 -36.32 -28.35 6.10
C ALA A 90 -35.45 -28.11 4.85
N ASN A 91 -36.07 -27.65 3.76
CA ASN A 91 -35.41 -27.38 2.48
C ASN A 91 -35.12 -25.89 2.25
N ALA A 92 -35.43 -25.03 3.23
CA ALA A 92 -35.13 -23.60 3.14
C ALA A 92 -33.62 -23.40 3.15
N ARG A 93 -33.11 -22.66 2.15
CA ARG A 93 -31.70 -22.29 2.06
C ARG A 93 -31.52 -20.82 2.41
N TYR A 94 -30.46 -20.51 3.13
CA TYR A 94 -30.15 -19.18 3.62
C TYR A 94 -28.80 -18.75 3.05
N LYS A 95 -28.77 -17.58 2.42
CA LYS A 95 -27.55 -17.03 1.84
C LYS A 95 -26.63 -16.52 2.95
N GLY A 96 -25.47 -17.17 3.10
CA GLY A 96 -24.47 -16.86 4.12
C GLY A 96 -24.88 -17.22 5.55
N MET A 97 -23.90 -17.17 6.46
CA MET A 97 -24.07 -17.62 7.86
C MET A 97 -24.97 -16.71 8.69
N GLN A 98 -24.96 -15.41 8.43
CA GLN A 98 -25.76 -14.43 9.18
C GLN A 98 -27.27 -14.68 9.03
N SER A 99 -27.73 -14.89 7.79
CA SER A 99 -29.12 -15.24 7.49
C SER A 99 -29.55 -16.54 8.19
N LEU A 100 -28.64 -17.51 8.27
CA LEU A 100 -28.89 -18.79 8.94
C LEU A 100 -28.98 -18.64 10.47
N ILE A 101 -28.12 -17.80 11.07
CA ILE A 101 -28.17 -17.48 12.51
C ILE A 101 -29.47 -16.74 12.86
N GLU A 102 -29.86 -15.76 12.05
CA GLU A 102 -31.09 -14.99 12.26
C GLU A 102 -32.34 -15.88 12.18
N HIS A 103 -32.40 -16.78 11.21
CA HIS A 103 -33.44 -17.80 11.12
C HIS A 103 -33.49 -18.66 12.39
N ALA A 104 -32.35 -19.19 12.84
CA ALA A 104 -32.32 -20.06 14.00
C ALA A 104 -32.67 -19.33 15.31
N LYS A 105 -32.37 -18.03 15.43
CA LYS A 105 -32.78 -17.19 16.58
C LYS A 105 -34.28 -16.92 16.62
N THR A 106 -34.89 -16.68 15.45
CA THR A 106 -36.31 -16.29 15.34
C THR A 106 -37.26 -17.50 15.33
N THR A 107 -36.75 -18.70 15.09
CA THR A 107 -37.54 -19.93 15.05
C THR A 107 -37.96 -20.42 16.44
N LYS A 108 -39.24 -20.24 16.79
CA LYS A 108 -39.80 -20.63 18.11
C LYS A 108 -40.69 -21.88 18.11
N PHE A 109 -41.09 -22.39 16.94
CA PHE A 109 -42.21 -23.35 16.84
C PHE A 109 -41.82 -24.81 16.62
N TRP A 110 -40.57 -25.13 16.26
CA TRP A 110 -40.11 -26.51 16.06
C TRP A 110 -38.64 -26.65 16.47
N ASN A 111 -38.30 -27.66 17.28
CA ASN A 111 -36.92 -27.91 17.71
C ASN A 111 -36.19 -26.69 18.30
N GLY A 112 -36.90 -25.82 19.05
CA GLY A 112 -36.34 -24.54 19.54
C GLY A 112 -35.06 -24.69 20.37
N ARG A 113 -34.95 -25.75 21.18
CA ARG A 113 -33.71 -26.06 21.92
C ARG A 113 -32.55 -26.46 21.00
N LEU A 114 -32.81 -27.12 19.87
CA LEU A 114 -31.77 -27.44 18.88
C LEU A 114 -31.36 -26.19 18.11
N HIS A 115 -32.29 -25.32 17.75
CA HIS A 115 -31.96 -24.03 17.13
C HIS A 115 -31.12 -23.16 18.06
N GLN A 116 -31.45 -23.08 19.36
CA GLN A 116 -30.63 -22.36 20.35
C GLN A 116 -29.21 -22.95 20.48
N LYS A 117 -29.08 -24.28 20.54
CA LYS A 117 -27.77 -24.93 20.57
C LYS A 117 -27.00 -24.69 19.28
N PHE A 118 -27.68 -24.77 18.13
CA PHE A 118 -27.08 -24.52 16.83
C PHE A 118 -26.56 -23.08 16.71
N VAL A 119 -27.35 -22.08 17.13
CA VAL A 119 -26.94 -20.67 17.17
C VAL A 119 -25.67 -20.51 18.00
N LYS A 120 -25.60 -21.08 19.21
CA LYS A 120 -24.40 -20.96 20.06
C LYS A 120 -23.14 -21.50 19.37
N VAL A 121 -23.20 -22.70 18.80
CA VAL A 121 -22.05 -23.32 18.11
C VAL A 121 -21.71 -22.55 16.84
N LEU A 122 -22.72 -22.11 16.09
CA LEU A 122 -22.50 -21.40 14.83
C LEU A 122 -21.93 -19.99 15.06
N GLU A 123 -22.39 -19.28 16.09
CA GLU A 123 -21.85 -17.97 16.48
C GLU A 123 -20.41 -18.09 16.99
N GLU A 124 -20.12 -19.09 17.82
CA GLU A 124 -18.74 -19.38 18.24
C GLU A 124 -17.86 -19.75 17.06
N GLU A 125 -18.32 -20.58 16.12
CA GLU A 125 -17.54 -20.95 14.94
C GLU A 125 -17.28 -19.78 14.00
N VAL A 126 -18.30 -18.95 13.73
CA VAL A 126 -18.15 -17.72 12.93
C VAL A 126 -17.19 -16.76 13.63
N LYS A 127 -17.24 -16.66 14.96
CA LYS A 127 -16.33 -15.83 15.76
C LYS A 127 -14.90 -16.37 15.72
N THR A 128 -14.67 -17.67 15.95
CA THR A 128 -13.35 -18.30 15.91
C THR A 128 -12.72 -18.22 14.53
N ARG A 129 -13.50 -18.50 13.47
CA ARG A 129 -13.03 -18.33 12.09
C ARG A 129 -12.81 -16.86 11.73
N GLY A 130 -13.64 -15.96 12.25
CA GLY A 130 -13.46 -14.51 12.12
C GLY A 130 -12.21 -13.99 12.83
N ILE A 131 -11.80 -14.60 13.95
CA ILE A 131 -10.55 -14.29 14.66
C ILE A 131 -9.34 -14.85 13.90
N ALA A 132 -9.40 -16.09 13.42
CA ALA A 132 -8.35 -16.71 12.60
C ALA A 132 -8.17 -16.02 11.23
N CYS A 133 -9.20 -15.34 10.74
CA CYS A 133 -9.22 -14.56 9.51
C CYS A 133 -9.18 -13.05 9.77
N SER A 134 -8.75 -12.61 10.97
CA SER A 134 -8.59 -11.18 11.27
C SER A 134 -7.37 -10.59 10.56
N VAL A 135 -7.43 -10.52 9.24
CA VAL A 135 -6.94 -9.34 8.55
C VAL A 135 -7.83 -8.21 9.06
N VAL A 136 -7.29 -7.39 9.95
CA VAL A 136 -8.02 -6.33 10.67
C VAL A 136 -8.71 -5.41 9.66
N GLN A 137 -9.99 -5.67 9.34
CA GLN A 137 -10.86 -4.67 8.73
C GLN A 137 -11.15 -3.65 9.83
N HIS A 138 -10.47 -2.50 9.75
CA HIS A 138 -10.64 -1.42 10.73
C HIS A 138 -12.07 -0.89 10.67
N VAL A 139 -12.90 -1.21 11.66
CA VAL A 139 -14.23 -0.63 11.77
C VAL A 139 -14.12 0.71 12.50
N TYR A 140 -14.39 1.83 11.80
CA TYR A 140 -14.49 3.15 12.43
C TYR A 140 -15.96 3.52 12.60
N GLY A 141 -16.49 3.30 13.81
CA GLY A 141 -17.91 3.50 14.08
C GLY A 141 -18.79 2.54 13.27
N LYS A 142 -19.50 3.07 12.26
CA LYS A 142 -20.33 2.28 11.34
C LYS A 142 -19.63 1.95 10.01
N TRP A 143 -18.43 2.49 9.79
CA TRP A 143 -17.72 2.34 8.53
C TRP A 143 -16.79 1.14 8.58
N LEU A 144 -16.98 0.20 7.66
CA LEU A 144 -16.02 -0.88 7.40
C LEU A 144 -14.83 -0.27 6.65
N GLY A 145 -13.68 -0.21 7.31
CA GLY A 145 -12.41 0.13 6.67
C GLY A 145 -11.99 -0.97 5.69
N LEU A 146 -11.09 -0.60 4.79
CA LEU A 146 -10.53 -1.55 3.84
C LEU A 146 -9.85 -2.69 4.59
N GLU A 147 -9.96 -3.90 4.03
CA GLU A 147 -9.16 -5.04 4.48
C GLU A 147 -7.70 -4.60 4.44
N ASN A 148 -6.97 -4.86 5.52
CA ASN A 148 -5.55 -4.58 5.58
C ASN A 148 -4.79 -5.57 4.68
N VAL A 149 -4.89 -5.38 3.34
CA VAL A 149 -4.26 -6.23 2.31
C VAL A 149 -2.72 -6.07 2.31
N TYR A 150 -2.15 -5.32 3.26
CA TYR A 150 -0.73 -5.45 3.63
C TYR A 150 -0.44 -6.79 4.34
N SER A 151 -1.26 -7.82 4.16
CA SER A 151 -0.75 -9.20 4.22
C SER A 151 0.52 -9.23 3.39
N GLU A 152 1.59 -9.83 3.93
CA GLU A 152 2.90 -9.99 3.31
C GLU A 152 2.80 -10.86 2.06
N HIS A 153 2.06 -10.43 1.05
CA HIS A 153 1.93 -11.12 -0.19
C HIS A 153 3.27 -10.98 -0.90
N GLU A 154 3.75 -12.12 -1.35
CA GLU A 154 5.02 -12.19 -2.04
C GLU A 154 4.84 -11.76 -3.48
N ILE A 155 5.81 -11.01 -3.97
CA ILE A 155 5.91 -10.59 -5.36
C ILE A 155 7.13 -11.22 -6.00
N VAL A 156 7.08 -11.39 -7.30
CA VAL A 156 8.21 -11.83 -8.11
C VAL A 156 9.28 -10.75 -8.16
N TRP A 157 10.53 -11.16 -8.00
CA TRP A 157 11.69 -10.29 -8.05
C TRP A 157 12.85 -10.90 -8.87
N PRO A 158 13.52 -10.15 -9.76
CA PRO A 158 13.25 -8.74 -10.12
C PRO A 158 11.87 -8.56 -10.75
N PRO A 159 11.30 -7.34 -10.74
CA PRO A 159 9.95 -7.10 -11.25
C PRO A 159 9.85 -7.48 -12.73
N MET A 160 8.84 -8.29 -13.06
CA MET A 160 8.63 -8.81 -14.41
C MET A 160 7.19 -8.65 -14.86
N VAL A 161 7.01 -8.31 -16.14
CA VAL A 161 5.70 -8.24 -16.80
C VAL A 161 5.66 -9.28 -17.92
N VAL A 162 4.63 -10.12 -17.89
CA VAL A 162 4.33 -11.07 -18.98
C VAL A 162 3.64 -10.31 -20.10
N ILE A 163 4.04 -10.58 -21.33
CA ILE A 163 3.41 -10.09 -22.56
C ILE A 163 2.94 -11.28 -23.38
N GLN A 164 1.64 -11.35 -23.63
CA GLN A 164 0.98 -12.41 -24.39
C GLN A 164 0.70 -11.99 -25.84
N ASN A 165 0.35 -12.97 -26.67
CA ASN A 165 0.05 -12.82 -28.10
C ASN A 165 1.23 -12.27 -28.93
N THR A 166 2.46 -12.66 -28.57
CA THR A 166 3.69 -12.18 -29.22
C THR A 166 4.15 -13.07 -30.38
N ASN A 167 3.33 -14.01 -30.87
CA ASN A 167 3.65 -14.80 -32.07
C ASN A 167 2.95 -14.27 -33.33
N PHE A 168 3.58 -14.44 -34.48
CA PHE A 168 3.11 -13.98 -35.79
C PHE A 168 2.49 -15.10 -36.64
N GLY A 169 2.66 -16.36 -36.25
CA GLY A 169 2.30 -17.54 -37.04
C GLY A 169 3.53 -18.20 -37.69
N PRO A 170 3.34 -19.28 -38.49
CA PRO A 170 4.44 -19.97 -39.14
C PRO A 170 5.12 -19.09 -40.18
N SER A 171 6.46 -19.12 -40.22
CA SER A 171 7.23 -18.50 -41.29
C SER A 171 7.06 -19.27 -42.61
N ASN A 172 7.03 -18.54 -43.73
CA ASN A 172 6.85 -19.07 -45.09
C ASN A 172 7.88 -20.16 -45.47
N ASN A 173 9.04 -20.23 -44.81
CA ASN A 173 10.15 -21.08 -45.25
C ASN A 173 10.49 -22.27 -44.34
N GLN A 174 10.00 -22.34 -43.09
CA GLN A 174 10.53 -23.33 -42.11
C GLN A 174 9.49 -23.97 -41.17
N GLN A 175 8.19 -23.76 -41.36
CA GLN A 175 7.11 -24.28 -40.47
C GLN A 175 7.22 -23.87 -38.98
N LYS A 176 8.30 -23.19 -38.57
CA LYS A 176 8.51 -22.65 -37.23
C LYS A 176 7.71 -21.37 -37.04
N VAL A 177 7.04 -21.29 -35.90
CA VAL A 177 6.31 -20.10 -35.47
C VAL A 177 7.30 -18.99 -35.17
N MET A 178 7.10 -17.81 -35.79
CA MET A 178 7.87 -16.60 -35.50
C MET A 178 7.12 -15.73 -34.49
N GLY A 179 7.81 -14.80 -33.85
CA GLY A 179 7.23 -13.87 -32.89
C GLY A 179 8.15 -12.68 -32.62
N MET A 180 7.69 -11.78 -31.75
CA MET A 180 8.41 -10.55 -31.44
C MET A 180 9.79 -10.84 -30.86
N GLY A 181 10.80 -10.19 -31.43
CA GLY A 181 12.17 -10.30 -30.95
C GLY A 181 12.41 -9.50 -29.65
N THR A 182 13.53 -9.78 -28.98
CA THR A 182 13.95 -9.02 -27.79
C THR A 182 14.08 -7.53 -28.06
N THR A 183 14.68 -7.13 -29.19
CA THR A 183 14.84 -5.71 -29.56
C THR A 183 13.51 -5.04 -29.85
N GLU A 184 12.62 -5.71 -30.57
CA GLU A 184 11.28 -5.22 -30.90
C GLU A 184 10.42 -5.02 -29.64
N LEU A 185 10.49 -5.95 -28.69
CA LEU A 185 9.82 -5.83 -27.40
C LEU A 185 10.34 -4.62 -26.61
N LEU A 186 11.65 -4.45 -26.51
CA LEU A 186 12.24 -3.32 -25.79
C LEU A 186 11.86 -1.97 -26.43
N GLU A 187 11.87 -1.88 -27.76
CA GLU A 187 11.47 -0.66 -28.47
C GLU A 187 9.98 -0.35 -28.28
N CYS A 188 9.12 -1.37 -28.34
CA CYS A 188 7.68 -1.23 -28.16
C CYS A 188 7.32 -0.71 -26.76
N PHE A 189 8.05 -1.15 -25.73
CA PHE A 189 7.79 -0.79 -24.33
C PHE A 189 8.83 0.17 -23.75
N LYS A 190 9.60 0.88 -24.59
CA LYS A 190 10.72 1.74 -24.16
C LYS A 190 10.33 2.80 -23.12
N GLN A 191 9.10 3.29 -23.18
CA GLN A 191 8.61 4.32 -22.25
C GLN A 191 8.55 3.85 -20.79
N TYR A 192 8.44 2.54 -20.57
CA TYR A 192 8.44 1.91 -19.24
C TYR A 192 9.85 1.48 -18.81
N LYS A 193 10.87 1.71 -19.65
CA LYS A 193 12.28 1.43 -19.36
C LYS A 193 12.57 -0.01 -18.87
N PRO A 194 12.06 -1.07 -19.53
CA PRO A 194 12.47 -2.43 -19.20
C PRO A 194 13.97 -2.60 -19.45
N THR A 195 14.67 -3.32 -18.56
CA THR A 195 16.12 -3.54 -18.67
C THR A 195 16.44 -4.68 -19.63
N LYS A 196 15.58 -5.71 -19.68
CA LYS A 196 15.76 -6.88 -20.54
C LYS A 196 14.41 -7.37 -21.06
N ALA A 197 14.42 -8.01 -22.23
CA ALA A 197 13.27 -8.74 -22.74
C ALA A 197 13.67 -10.18 -23.09
N LYS A 198 12.80 -11.12 -22.76
CA LYS A 198 12.94 -12.55 -23.08
C LYS A 198 11.66 -13.04 -23.73
N TYR A 199 11.75 -14.14 -24.45
CA TYR A 199 10.58 -14.82 -25.00
C TYR A 199 10.75 -16.32 -24.91
N ALA A 200 9.62 -17.02 -24.71
CA ALA A 200 9.60 -18.47 -24.67
C ALA A 200 9.66 -19.00 -26.10
N SER A 201 10.53 -19.98 -26.32
CA SER A 201 10.67 -20.66 -27.60
C SER A 201 10.69 -22.15 -27.35
N GLY A 202 9.86 -22.91 -28.07
CA GLY A 202 9.84 -24.36 -28.04
C GLY A 202 10.41 -24.97 -29.32
N PRO A 203 10.32 -26.31 -29.49
CA PRO A 203 10.72 -27.00 -30.71
C PRO A 203 10.01 -26.49 -31.97
N LYS A 204 8.76 -26.03 -31.81
CA LYS A 204 7.92 -25.46 -32.89
C LYS A 204 8.18 -23.97 -33.15
N GLY A 205 9.15 -23.36 -32.48
CA GLY A 205 9.45 -21.93 -32.57
C GLY A 205 8.86 -21.12 -31.42
N HIS A 206 8.54 -19.86 -31.67
CA HIS A 206 8.08 -18.89 -30.69
C HIS A 206 6.77 -19.32 -30.01
N CYS A 207 6.72 -19.32 -28.67
CA CYS A 207 5.55 -19.79 -27.91
C CYS A 207 4.43 -18.75 -27.78
N GLY A 208 4.67 -17.51 -28.17
CA GLY A 208 3.69 -16.41 -28.09
C GLY A 208 3.62 -15.73 -26.73
N VAL A 209 4.59 -16.02 -25.86
CA VAL A 209 4.73 -15.44 -24.53
C VAL A 209 6.12 -14.82 -24.41
N SER A 210 6.15 -13.58 -23.93
CA SER A 210 7.36 -12.81 -23.67
C SER A 210 7.38 -12.27 -22.26
N LEU A 211 8.57 -11.98 -21.73
CA LEU A 211 8.81 -11.37 -20.43
C LEU A 211 9.60 -10.09 -20.60
N LEU A 212 9.10 -9.01 -20.02
CA LEU A 212 9.87 -7.80 -19.78
C LEU A 212 10.40 -7.87 -18.35
N VAL A 213 11.70 -7.72 -18.20
CA VAL A 213 12.38 -7.67 -16.90
C VAL A 213 12.76 -6.22 -16.64
N PHE A 214 12.39 -5.72 -15.47
CA PHE A 214 12.66 -4.36 -15.05
C PHE A 214 13.90 -4.32 -14.15
N ASP A 215 14.28 -3.11 -13.77
CA ASP A 215 15.40 -2.91 -12.85
C ASP A 215 15.12 -3.57 -11.49
N ASP A 216 16.18 -4.09 -10.86
CA ASP A 216 16.14 -4.72 -9.54
C ASP A 216 16.06 -3.62 -8.45
N SER A 217 14.98 -2.84 -8.50
CA SER A 217 14.77 -1.69 -7.64
C SER A 217 13.29 -1.39 -7.44
N THR A 218 12.99 -0.63 -6.39
CA THR A 218 11.63 -0.13 -6.12
C THR A 218 11.10 0.68 -7.30
N LEU A 219 11.95 1.47 -7.96
CA LEU A 219 11.56 2.21 -9.16
C LEU A 219 11.24 1.27 -10.33
N GLY A 220 12.04 0.23 -10.54
CA GLY A 220 11.76 -0.81 -11.53
C GLY A 220 10.41 -1.50 -11.30
N TYR A 221 10.04 -1.73 -10.04
CA TYR A 221 8.72 -2.25 -9.69
C TYR A 221 7.60 -1.28 -10.04
N LEU A 222 7.76 0.02 -9.73
CA LEU A 222 6.74 1.03 -10.04
C LEU A 222 6.52 1.18 -11.54
N GLU A 223 7.58 1.11 -12.35
CA GLU A 223 7.48 1.15 -13.82
C GLU A 223 6.78 -0.11 -14.38
N ALA A 224 7.07 -1.29 -13.81
CA ALA A 224 6.40 -2.54 -14.14
C ALA A 224 4.90 -2.52 -13.78
N ASP A 225 4.57 -2.04 -12.58
CA ASP A 225 3.19 -1.88 -12.10
C ASP A 225 2.42 -0.84 -12.94
N TYR A 226 3.10 0.24 -13.35
CA TYR A 226 2.52 1.22 -14.27
C TYR A 226 2.17 0.60 -15.63
N LEU A 227 3.05 -0.21 -16.21
CA LEU A 227 2.76 -0.96 -17.44
C LEU A 227 1.58 -1.92 -17.25
N HIS A 228 1.57 -2.68 -16.15
CA HIS A 228 0.49 -3.61 -15.82
C HIS A 228 -0.86 -2.89 -15.74
N LYS A 229 -0.93 -1.76 -15.03
CA LYS A 229 -2.15 -0.95 -14.91
C LYS A 229 -2.59 -0.35 -16.23
N HIS A 230 -1.66 0.01 -17.11
CA HIS A 230 -2.01 0.48 -18.45
C HIS A 230 -2.71 -0.62 -19.27
N PHE A 231 -2.20 -1.85 -19.25
CA PHE A 231 -2.88 -2.98 -19.89
C PHE A 231 -4.28 -3.21 -19.32
N LEU A 232 -4.46 -3.14 -17.99
CA LEU A 232 -5.78 -3.25 -17.37
C LEU A 232 -6.74 -2.15 -17.81
N LYS A 233 -6.26 -0.90 -17.89
CA LYS A 233 -7.04 0.25 -18.36
C LYS A 233 -7.55 0.02 -19.79
N ASP A 234 -6.73 -0.58 -20.62
CA ASP A 234 -7.05 -0.88 -22.02
C ASP A 234 -7.85 -2.19 -22.21
N LYS A 235 -8.24 -2.87 -21.12
CA LYS A 235 -8.88 -4.20 -21.13
C LYS A 235 -8.06 -5.24 -21.88
N ARG A 236 -6.76 -5.25 -21.57
CA ARG A 236 -5.74 -6.14 -22.14
C ARG A 236 -4.90 -6.79 -21.04
N GLY A 237 -5.51 -7.02 -19.89
CA GLY A 237 -4.90 -7.69 -18.75
C GLY A 237 -4.91 -9.21 -18.88
N ARG A 238 -4.56 -9.89 -17.78
CA ARG A 238 -4.60 -11.35 -17.66
C ARG A 238 -6.01 -11.89 -17.92
N ASP A 239 -7.00 -11.40 -17.18
CA ASP A 239 -8.37 -11.88 -17.26
C ASP A 239 -8.95 -11.69 -18.67
N ASP A 240 -8.57 -10.61 -19.35
CA ASP A 240 -8.97 -10.38 -20.75
C ASP A 240 -8.33 -11.42 -21.68
N TRP A 241 -7.04 -11.73 -21.51
CA TRP A 241 -6.38 -12.77 -22.29
C TRP A 241 -7.00 -14.15 -22.06
N ASP A 242 -7.30 -14.49 -20.80
CA ASP A 242 -7.86 -15.79 -20.43
C ASP A 242 -9.32 -15.94 -20.87
N SER A 243 -10.08 -14.83 -20.91
CA SER A 243 -11.50 -14.82 -21.30
C SER A 243 -11.72 -14.84 -22.82
N PHE A 244 -10.83 -14.21 -23.60
CA PHE A 244 -11.02 -14.08 -25.05
C PHE A 244 -10.37 -15.22 -25.83
N GLY A 245 -11.19 -16.22 -26.18
CA GLY A 245 -10.75 -17.33 -27.02
C GLY A 245 -10.35 -16.97 -28.45
N MET A 246 -10.75 -15.82 -29.04
CA MET A 246 -10.63 -15.63 -30.49
C MET A 246 -10.46 -14.20 -31.07
N THR A 247 -10.49 -13.09 -30.32
CA THR A 247 -10.38 -11.74 -30.92
C THR A 247 -8.99 -11.13 -30.75
N ASN A 248 -7.98 -11.81 -31.31
CA ASN A 248 -6.56 -11.47 -31.13
C ASN A 248 -6.03 -10.40 -32.12
N GLN A 249 -6.95 -9.79 -32.88
CA GLN A 249 -6.64 -8.84 -33.93
C GLN A 249 -7.56 -7.63 -33.85
N HIS A 250 -6.95 -6.45 -33.89
CA HIS A 250 -7.62 -5.18 -34.04
C HIS A 250 -8.28 -5.08 -35.42
N SER A 251 -9.32 -4.26 -35.56
CA SER A 251 -10.03 -4.02 -36.82
C SER A 251 -9.11 -3.57 -37.97
N SER A 252 -7.94 -3.00 -37.63
CA SER A 252 -6.90 -2.61 -38.59
C SER A 252 -5.97 -3.76 -39.02
N GLY A 253 -6.29 -5.02 -38.67
CA GLY A 253 -5.44 -6.19 -38.94
C GLY A 253 -4.17 -6.27 -38.07
N LYS A 254 -4.00 -5.35 -37.10
CA LYS A 254 -2.86 -5.34 -36.16
C LYS A 254 -3.14 -6.30 -35.01
N ARG A 255 -2.11 -7.01 -34.54
CA ARG A 255 -2.23 -7.86 -33.36
C ARG A 255 -2.36 -7.02 -32.09
N ILE A 256 -3.15 -7.53 -31.14
CA ILE A 256 -3.35 -6.90 -29.83
C ILE A 256 -2.47 -7.64 -28.82
N LEU A 257 -1.55 -6.92 -28.18
CA LEU A 257 -0.76 -7.48 -27.07
C LEU A 257 -1.55 -7.35 -25.77
N TYR A 258 -1.37 -8.34 -24.90
CA TYR A 258 -1.90 -8.35 -23.54
C TYR A 258 -0.74 -8.42 -22.58
N GLY A 259 -0.89 -7.86 -21.38
CA GLY A 259 0.19 -7.90 -20.41
C GLY A 259 -0.23 -7.72 -18.97
N TYR A 260 0.55 -8.31 -18.07
CA TYR A 260 0.24 -8.36 -16.66
C TYR A 260 1.47 -8.63 -15.80
N MET A 261 1.42 -8.23 -14.54
CA MET A 261 2.50 -8.49 -13.58
C MET A 261 2.68 -10.00 -13.40
N ALA A 262 3.93 -10.46 -13.47
CA ALA A 262 4.25 -11.87 -13.39
C ALA A 262 4.05 -12.42 -11.97
N THR A 263 3.46 -13.61 -11.89
CA THR A 263 3.45 -14.46 -10.70
C THR A 263 4.51 -15.56 -10.82
N SER A 264 4.80 -16.25 -9.72
CA SER A 264 5.69 -17.42 -9.73
C SER A 264 5.26 -18.46 -10.77
N GLU A 265 3.95 -18.74 -10.84
CA GLU A 265 3.37 -19.69 -11.79
C GLU A 265 3.64 -19.29 -13.26
N ASP A 266 3.55 -18.00 -13.59
CA ASP A 266 3.83 -17.55 -14.96
C ASP A 266 5.28 -17.79 -15.36
N ILE A 267 6.22 -17.54 -14.44
CA ILE A 267 7.65 -17.72 -14.72
C ILE A 267 8.00 -19.20 -14.80
N ASP A 268 7.41 -20.02 -13.94
CA ASP A 268 7.59 -21.47 -13.98
C ASP A 268 7.05 -22.05 -15.29
N ASN A 269 5.86 -21.60 -15.71
CA ASN A 269 5.28 -21.96 -17.00
C ASN A 269 6.18 -21.48 -18.16
N PHE A 270 6.63 -20.23 -18.13
CA PHE A 270 7.56 -19.70 -19.14
C PHE A 270 8.84 -20.55 -19.24
N ASN A 271 9.43 -20.92 -18.10
CA ASN A 271 10.64 -21.73 -18.02
C ASN A 271 10.42 -23.19 -18.45
N LYS A 272 9.23 -23.74 -18.21
CA LYS A 272 8.86 -25.09 -18.61
C LYS A 272 8.76 -25.23 -20.13
N TYR A 273 8.17 -24.23 -20.80
CA TYR A 273 7.93 -24.27 -22.24
C TYR A 273 9.08 -23.71 -23.07
N SER A 274 10.01 -22.98 -22.45
CA SER A 274 11.18 -22.43 -23.13
C SER A 274 12.34 -23.43 -23.19
N THR A 275 12.88 -23.66 -24.38
CA THR A 275 14.15 -24.38 -24.60
C THR A 275 15.37 -23.52 -24.31
N LYS A 276 15.17 -22.23 -24.00
CA LYS A 276 16.25 -21.29 -23.67
C LYS A 276 16.61 -21.35 -22.19
N ALA A 277 17.68 -20.65 -21.83
CA ALA A 277 18.11 -20.50 -20.43
C ALA A 277 16.95 -20.01 -19.54
N LYS A 278 16.76 -20.70 -18.41
CA LYS A 278 15.71 -20.40 -17.44
C LYS A 278 15.88 -18.99 -16.86
N VAL A 279 14.77 -18.30 -16.67
CA VAL A 279 14.68 -17.04 -15.95
C VAL A 279 14.67 -17.35 -14.46
N LYS A 280 15.63 -16.77 -13.73
CA LYS A 280 15.69 -16.86 -12.27
C LYS A 280 14.81 -15.76 -11.67
N TYR A 281 14.16 -16.06 -10.56
CA TYR A 281 13.37 -15.13 -9.78
C TYR A 281 13.33 -15.57 -8.33
N ASP A 282 13.09 -14.62 -7.45
CA ASP A 282 12.84 -14.81 -6.03
C ASP A 282 11.43 -14.32 -5.70
N MET A 283 10.78 -14.94 -4.71
CA MET A 283 9.56 -14.44 -4.10
C MET A 283 9.95 -13.58 -2.90
N VAL A 284 9.51 -12.33 -2.88
CA VAL A 284 9.90 -11.36 -1.83
C VAL A 284 8.68 -10.62 -1.28
N PRO A 285 8.66 -10.24 0.01
CA PRO A 285 7.53 -9.50 0.57
C PRO A 285 7.40 -8.10 -0.05
N TYR A 286 6.23 -7.80 -0.63
CA TYR A 286 5.91 -6.49 -1.22
C TYR A 286 6.14 -5.34 -0.23
N GLN A 287 5.70 -5.51 1.01
CA GLN A 287 5.76 -4.49 2.05
C GLN A 287 7.20 -4.04 2.33
N SER A 288 8.12 -4.99 2.47
CA SER A 288 9.52 -4.69 2.75
C SER A 288 10.26 -4.14 1.53
N LYS A 289 10.04 -4.74 0.35
CA LYS A 289 10.79 -4.38 -0.86
C LYS A 289 10.30 -3.11 -1.55
N VAL A 290 9.02 -2.81 -1.49
CA VAL A 290 8.42 -1.67 -2.19
C VAL A 290 8.00 -0.60 -1.19
N ILE A 291 7.10 -0.91 -0.26
CA ILE A 291 6.47 0.12 0.59
C ILE A 291 7.47 0.79 1.54
N GLN A 292 8.31 0.01 2.24
CA GLN A 292 9.33 0.58 3.13
C GLN A 292 10.33 1.45 2.36
N GLN A 293 10.72 1.04 1.15
CA GLN A 293 11.65 1.82 0.32
C GLN A 293 11.01 3.12 -0.17
N VAL A 294 9.75 3.10 -0.61
CA VAL A 294 9.02 4.34 -0.99
C VAL A 294 8.95 5.31 0.19
N LYS A 295 8.58 4.84 1.40
CA LYS A 295 8.53 5.68 2.60
C LYS A 295 9.91 6.28 2.94
N LYS A 296 10.97 5.49 2.78
CA LYS A 296 12.34 5.97 2.96
C LYS A 296 12.69 7.05 1.93
N MET A 297 12.38 6.82 0.65
CA MET A 297 12.62 7.79 -0.42
C MET A 297 11.87 9.11 -0.20
N GLU A 298 10.66 9.05 0.35
CA GLU A 298 9.89 10.24 0.74
C GLU A 298 10.58 11.03 1.85
N GLY A 299 11.03 10.35 2.91
CA GLY A 299 11.81 10.97 3.99
C GLY A 299 13.14 11.56 3.51
N ASP A 300 13.86 10.83 2.66
CA ASP A 300 15.11 11.30 2.06
C ASP A 300 14.88 12.52 1.14
N SER A 301 13.77 12.54 0.39
CA SER A 301 13.41 13.68 -0.46
C SER A 301 13.15 14.94 0.35
N GLN A 302 12.47 14.84 1.51
CA GLN A 302 12.28 15.99 2.41
C GLN A 302 13.62 16.53 2.95
N LYS A 303 14.57 15.64 3.24
CA LYS A 303 15.91 16.03 3.68
C LYS A 303 16.68 16.77 2.59
N VAL A 304 16.53 16.38 1.31
CA VAL A 304 17.14 17.09 0.17
C VAL A 304 16.64 18.53 0.09
N VAL A 305 15.33 18.74 0.14
CA VAL A 305 14.74 20.10 0.11
C VAL A 305 15.26 20.97 1.26
N TRP A 306 15.40 20.40 2.46
CA TRP A 306 15.98 21.10 3.60
C TRP A 306 17.44 21.50 3.38
N LEU A 307 18.26 20.60 2.82
CA LEU A 307 19.66 20.89 2.49
C LEU A 307 19.78 21.97 1.41
N GLU A 308 18.96 21.92 0.36
CA GLU A 308 18.92 22.94 -0.68
C GLU A 308 18.62 24.32 -0.10
N THR A 309 17.62 24.41 0.79
CA THR A 309 17.28 25.66 1.49
C THR A 309 18.45 26.19 2.32
N LYS A 310 19.12 25.31 3.07
CA LYS A 310 20.26 25.69 3.89
C LYS A 310 21.46 26.16 3.06
N ILE A 311 21.70 25.54 1.90
CA ILE A 311 22.75 25.98 0.96
C ILE A 311 22.45 27.38 0.45
N VAL A 312 21.20 27.70 0.11
CA VAL A 312 20.81 29.05 -0.33
C VAL A 312 21.03 30.07 0.80
N GLU A 313 20.61 29.78 2.03
CA GLU A 313 20.86 30.65 3.18
C GLU A 313 22.36 30.92 3.40
N ASP A 314 23.18 29.88 3.34
CA ASP A 314 24.62 30.01 3.54
C ASP A 314 25.28 30.79 2.39
N GLN A 315 24.80 30.62 1.15
CA GLN A 315 25.25 31.45 0.01
C GLN A 315 24.90 32.93 0.19
N GLU A 316 23.70 33.25 0.68
CA GLU A 316 23.30 34.63 0.97
C GLU A 316 24.13 35.25 2.10
N ARG A 317 24.38 34.48 3.17
CA ARG A 317 25.26 34.90 4.28
C ARG A 317 26.68 35.18 3.79
N THR A 318 27.25 34.30 2.97
CA THR A 318 28.58 34.51 2.40
C THR A 318 28.64 35.76 1.53
N LYS A 319 27.66 35.97 0.64
CA LYS A 319 27.59 37.20 -0.17
C LYS A 319 27.51 38.46 0.68
N HIS A 320 26.71 38.43 1.75
CA HIS A 320 26.60 39.56 2.67
C HIS A 320 27.92 39.85 3.38
N LEU A 321 28.64 38.80 3.84
CA LEU A 321 29.94 38.94 4.47
C LEU A 321 30.99 39.48 3.49
N GLU A 322 31.00 39.00 2.25
CA GLU A 322 31.87 39.52 1.19
C GLU A 322 31.61 41.01 0.93
N GLU A 323 30.35 41.42 0.85
CA GLU A 323 29.98 42.84 0.71
C GLU A 323 30.48 43.67 1.89
N LYS A 324 30.36 43.15 3.13
CA LYS A 324 30.87 43.82 4.33
C LYS A 324 32.40 43.92 4.34
N ILE A 325 33.10 42.89 3.89
CA ILE A 325 34.56 42.90 3.75
C ILE A 325 34.98 43.94 2.72
N ASN A 326 34.28 44.01 1.58
CA ASN A 326 34.55 45.00 0.54
C ASN A 326 34.31 46.45 1.03
N GLN A 327 33.20 46.69 1.73
CA GLN A 327 32.90 47.99 2.37
C GLN A 327 34.00 48.40 3.36
N MET A 328 34.49 47.46 4.17
CA MET A 328 35.57 47.72 5.13
C MET A 328 36.90 47.99 4.42
N ALA A 329 37.22 47.25 3.35
CA ALA A 329 38.42 47.46 2.57
C ALA A 329 38.45 48.84 1.91
N GLU A 330 37.32 49.29 1.36
CA GLU A 330 37.16 50.63 0.78
C GLU A 330 37.32 51.73 1.85
N HIS A 331 36.68 51.57 3.00
CA HIS A 331 36.84 52.50 4.11
C HIS A 331 38.30 52.59 4.61
N MET A 332 39.00 51.45 4.71
CA MET A 332 40.43 51.43 5.06
C MET A 332 41.30 52.10 4.00
N HIS A 333 40.95 51.98 2.71
CA HIS A 333 41.66 52.65 1.63
C HIS A 333 41.54 54.17 1.75
N ILE A 334 40.31 54.68 1.94
CA ILE A 334 40.04 56.10 2.13
C ILE A 334 40.80 56.63 3.36
N GLN A 335 40.72 55.94 4.50
CA GLN A 335 41.46 56.34 5.70
C GLN A 335 42.97 56.39 5.50
N ARG A 336 43.54 55.46 4.73
CA ARG A 336 44.97 55.45 4.39
C ARG A 336 45.34 56.63 3.51
N GLU A 337 44.53 56.96 2.51
CA GLU A 337 44.76 58.11 1.63
C GLU A 337 44.68 59.43 2.40
N ASP A 338 43.69 59.57 3.30
CA ASP A 338 43.55 60.73 4.17
C ASP A 338 44.77 60.89 5.09
N MET A 339 45.24 59.79 5.70
CA MET A 339 46.44 59.78 6.54
C MET A 339 47.69 60.19 5.75
N ASN A 340 47.88 59.65 4.54
CA ASN A 340 49.00 59.99 3.66
C ASN A 340 48.96 61.46 3.25
N ASN A 341 47.78 61.98 2.93
CA ASN A 341 47.57 63.39 2.59
C ASN A 341 47.85 64.31 3.78
N PHE A 342 47.44 63.92 4.99
CA PHE A 342 47.76 64.64 6.22
C PHE A 342 49.27 64.70 6.47
N MET A 343 49.96 63.56 6.38
CA MET A 343 51.41 63.48 6.53
C MET A 343 52.15 64.35 5.52
N ARG A 344 51.73 64.35 4.25
CA ARG A 344 52.31 65.21 3.21
C ARG A 344 52.17 66.69 3.54
N LYS A 345 50.98 67.13 3.94
CA LYS A 345 50.74 68.54 4.36
C LYS A 345 51.58 68.92 5.57
N ALA A 346 51.73 68.03 6.55
CA ALA A 346 52.57 68.27 7.72
C ALA A 346 54.04 68.49 7.33
N MET A 347 54.58 67.67 6.43
CA MET A 347 55.94 67.84 5.90
C MET A 347 56.11 69.16 5.14
N GLU A 348 55.14 69.54 4.30
CA GLU A 348 55.16 70.83 3.57
C GLU A 348 55.15 72.03 4.55
N CYS A 349 54.38 71.96 5.64
CA CYS A 349 54.37 72.99 6.69
C CYS A 349 55.71 73.08 7.44
N GLU A 350 56.31 71.94 7.79
CA GLU A 350 57.63 71.92 8.45
C GLU A 350 58.73 72.49 7.53
N GLU A 351 58.68 72.19 6.24
CA GLU A 351 59.66 72.67 5.27
C GLU A 351 59.52 74.19 5.03
N ASN A 352 58.30 74.71 4.99
CA ASN A 352 58.04 76.15 4.91
C ASN A 352 58.46 76.90 6.18
N CYS A 353 58.29 76.30 7.37
CA CYS A 353 58.78 76.86 8.63
C CYS A 353 60.31 76.88 8.74
N ARG A 354 61.03 76.00 8.02
CA ARG A 354 62.50 75.99 7.97
C ARG A 354 63.10 76.99 6.98
N LYS A 355 62.33 77.46 6.01
CA LYS A 355 62.79 78.36 4.93
C LYS A 355 62.45 79.84 5.14
N GLY A 356 61.57 80.16 6.09
CA GLY A 356 61.32 81.53 6.57
C GLY A 356 62.15 81.81 7.82
#